data_AF-A0A9E1HB80-F1
#
_entry.id   AF-A0A9E1HB80-F1
#
_cell.length_a   1.000
_cell.length_b   1.000
_cell.length_c   1.000
_cell.angle_alpha   90.00
_cell.angle_beta   90.00
_cell.angle_gamma   90.00
#
_symmetry.space_group_name_H-M   'P 1'
#
loop_
_entity.id
_entity.type
_entity.pdbx_description
1 polymer ?
#
loop_
_entity_poly.entity_id
_entity_poly.type
_entity_poly.pdbx_seq_one_letter_code
_entity_poly.pdbx_strand_id
1 'polypeptide(L)'
;MALFEGYERRIDQINAVLNSYGISSIEEAEKITKDAGLDVYDQVKKIQPICFENACWAYTVGAAIAIKKGCTRAADAAAAIGEGLQAFCIPGSVADHRKVGLGHGNLGKMLLEEETECFCFLAGHESFAAAEGAIGIAEKANKVRQKPLRVILNGLGKDAAQIISRINGFTFVETQYDYKAAKLNVVYEKAYSDGLR
;
A
#
# COMPACT_ATOMS: atom_id res chain seq x y z
N MET A 1 -11.02 -28.77 -3.94
CA MET A 1 -10.81 -27.85 -2.80
C MET A 1 -11.13 -26.45 -3.27
N ALA A 2 -11.71 -25.60 -2.43
CA ALA A 2 -11.89 -24.19 -2.77
C ALA A 2 -10.53 -23.52 -2.98
N LEU A 3 -10.43 -22.59 -3.95
CA LEU A 3 -9.18 -21.91 -4.31
C LEU A 3 -8.63 -21.02 -3.19
N PHE A 4 -9.50 -20.48 -2.32
CA PHE A 4 -9.14 -19.58 -1.22
C PHE A 4 -10.21 -19.58 -0.11
N GLU A 5 -9.86 -19.00 1.04
CA GLU A 5 -10.72 -19.00 2.22
C GLU A 5 -11.95 -18.10 2.05
N GLY A 6 -13.13 -18.65 2.37
CA GLY A 6 -14.40 -17.93 2.24
C GLY A 6 -14.90 -17.80 0.79
N TYR A 7 -14.48 -18.70 -0.11
CA TYR A 7 -14.83 -18.71 -1.54
C TYR A 7 -16.30 -18.37 -1.83
N GLU A 8 -17.24 -19.11 -1.24
CA GLU A 8 -18.69 -18.90 -1.47
C GLU A 8 -19.17 -17.49 -1.09
N ARG A 9 -18.52 -16.84 -0.11
CA ARG A 9 -18.88 -15.49 0.34
C ARG A 9 -18.29 -14.39 -0.55
N ARG A 10 -17.38 -14.72 -1.46
CA ARG A 10 -16.58 -13.76 -2.23
C ARG A 10 -16.77 -13.91 -3.74
N ILE A 11 -17.01 -15.13 -4.22
CA ILE A 11 -16.91 -15.47 -5.64
C ILE A 11 -17.87 -14.64 -6.51
N ASP A 12 -19.10 -14.39 -6.05
CA ASP A 12 -20.07 -13.59 -6.82
C ASP A 12 -19.60 -12.16 -7.04
N GLN A 13 -19.01 -11.55 -6.01
CA GLN A 13 -18.42 -10.21 -6.10
C GLN A 13 -17.18 -10.20 -6.99
N ILE A 14 -16.31 -11.21 -6.87
CA ILE A 14 -15.09 -11.33 -7.69
C ILE A 14 -15.47 -11.48 -9.16
N ASN A 15 -16.40 -12.39 -9.47
CA ASN A 15 -16.89 -12.60 -10.83
C ASN A 15 -17.59 -11.37 -11.38
N ALA A 16 -18.38 -10.64 -10.57
CA ALA A 16 -18.98 -9.38 -11.01
C ALA A 16 -17.94 -8.34 -11.42
N VAL A 17 -16.85 -8.20 -10.66
CA VAL A 17 -15.73 -7.29 -11.00
C VAL A 17 -15.01 -7.76 -12.26
N LEU A 18 -14.61 -9.03 -12.33
CA LEU A 18 -13.95 -9.61 -13.50
C LEU A 18 -14.77 -9.44 -14.78
N ASN A 19 -16.07 -9.74 -14.72
CA ASN A 19 -16.98 -9.61 -15.85
C ASN A 19 -17.10 -8.16 -16.35
N SER A 20 -17.01 -7.17 -15.46
CA SER A 20 -17.01 -5.76 -15.87
C SER A 20 -15.80 -5.37 -16.72
N TYR A 21 -14.72 -6.16 -16.64
CA TYR A 21 -13.53 -6.06 -17.48
C TYR A 21 -13.51 -7.07 -18.64
N GLY A 22 -14.57 -7.86 -18.82
CA GLY A 22 -14.61 -8.92 -19.83
C GLY A 22 -13.62 -10.05 -19.56
N ILE A 23 -13.46 -10.41 -18.28
CA ILE A 23 -12.75 -11.61 -17.81
C ILE A 23 -13.80 -12.52 -17.17
N SER A 24 -13.94 -13.75 -17.67
CA SER A 24 -15.03 -14.67 -17.34
C SER A 24 -14.84 -15.42 -16.03
N SER A 25 -13.61 -15.61 -15.57
CA SER A 25 -13.31 -16.34 -14.33
C SER A 25 -11.94 -16.01 -13.74
N ILE A 26 -11.69 -16.49 -12.51
CA ILE A 26 -10.39 -16.35 -11.84
C ILE A 26 -9.30 -17.14 -12.58
N GLU A 27 -9.64 -18.30 -13.15
CA GLU A 27 -8.75 -19.10 -13.98
C GLU A 27 -8.38 -18.37 -15.28
N GLU A 28 -9.33 -17.63 -15.88
CA GLU A 28 -9.00 -16.76 -17.02
C GLU A 28 -8.08 -15.62 -16.58
N ALA A 29 -8.30 -15.00 -15.41
CA ALA A 29 -7.41 -13.98 -14.88
C ALA A 29 -5.97 -14.51 -14.70
N GLU A 30 -5.82 -15.71 -14.16
CA GLU A 30 -4.50 -16.37 -14.05
C GLU A 30 -3.88 -16.60 -15.43
N LYS A 31 -4.65 -17.13 -16.38
CA LYS A 31 -4.17 -17.35 -17.74
C LYS A 31 -3.70 -16.04 -18.38
N ILE A 32 -4.47 -14.95 -18.26
CA ILE A 32 -4.08 -13.63 -18.78
C ILE A 32 -2.71 -13.20 -18.21
N THR A 33 -2.50 -13.36 -16.90
CA THR A 33 -1.22 -13.00 -16.28
C THR A 33 -0.07 -13.90 -16.75
N LYS A 34 -0.29 -15.22 -16.85
CA LYS A 34 0.72 -16.17 -17.32
C LYS A 34 1.08 -15.99 -18.79
N ASP A 35 0.09 -15.73 -19.65
CA ASP A 35 0.29 -15.43 -21.07
C ASP A 35 1.08 -14.12 -21.27
N ALA A 36 0.98 -13.19 -20.31
CA ALA A 36 1.81 -11.99 -20.24
C ALA A 36 3.21 -12.21 -19.62
N GLY A 37 3.56 -13.46 -19.28
CA GLY A 37 4.84 -13.82 -18.67
C GLY A 37 4.95 -13.55 -17.17
N LEU A 38 3.82 -13.34 -16.49
CA LEU A 38 3.76 -13.03 -15.06
C LEU A 38 3.13 -14.20 -14.27
N ASP A 39 3.94 -14.89 -13.48
CA ASP A 39 3.42 -15.80 -12.44
C ASP A 39 3.14 -15.01 -11.15
N VAL A 40 2.00 -14.32 -11.11
CA VAL A 40 1.65 -13.42 -10.01
C VAL A 40 1.44 -14.18 -8.71
N TYR A 41 0.85 -15.36 -8.77
CA TYR A 41 0.61 -16.20 -7.60
C TYR A 41 1.93 -16.57 -6.92
N ASP A 42 2.90 -17.09 -7.68
CA ASP A 42 4.22 -17.45 -7.12
C ASP A 42 5.02 -16.22 -6.70
N GLN A 43 4.89 -15.08 -7.39
CA GLN A 43 5.53 -13.83 -6.97
C GLN A 43 5.04 -13.39 -5.58
N VAL A 44 3.72 -13.44 -5.33
CA VAL A 44 3.15 -13.08 -4.02
C VAL A 44 3.67 -14.01 -2.93
N LYS A 45 3.70 -15.34 -3.16
CA LYS A 45 4.25 -16.30 -2.20
C LYS A 45 5.75 -16.13 -1.95
N LYS A 46 6.53 -15.78 -2.98
CA LYS A 46 7.96 -15.48 -2.81
C LYS A 46 8.19 -14.24 -1.95
N ILE A 47 7.34 -13.22 -2.09
CA ILE A 47 7.43 -11.99 -1.30
C ILE A 47 6.99 -12.23 0.14
N GLN A 48 5.88 -12.94 0.35
CA GLN A 48 5.33 -13.21 1.67
C GLN A 48 4.92 -14.69 1.79
N PRO A 49 5.84 -15.59 2.19
CA PRO A 49 5.58 -17.04 2.21
C PRO A 49 4.41 -17.49 3.09
N ILE A 50 4.03 -16.70 4.09
CA ILE A 50 2.92 -16.98 5.00
C ILE A 50 1.62 -16.26 4.63
N CYS A 51 1.52 -15.69 3.42
CA CYS A 51 0.29 -15.05 2.97
C CYS A 51 -0.84 -16.07 2.77
N PHE A 52 -2.07 -15.63 3.01
CA PHE A 52 -3.26 -16.42 2.70
C PHE A 52 -3.46 -16.56 1.19
N GLU A 53 -4.17 -17.61 0.77
CA GLU A 53 -4.52 -17.84 -0.64
C GLU A 53 -5.31 -16.68 -1.23
N ASN A 54 -6.17 -16.04 -0.41
CA ASN A 54 -6.88 -14.82 -0.77
C ASN A 54 -5.95 -13.73 -1.32
N ALA A 55 -4.74 -13.55 -0.76
CA ALA A 55 -3.82 -12.53 -1.24
C ALA A 55 -3.29 -12.88 -2.63
N CYS A 56 -2.81 -14.12 -2.82
CA CYS A 56 -2.28 -14.58 -4.10
C CYS A 56 -3.30 -14.36 -5.23
N TRP A 57 -4.55 -14.79 -5.02
CA TRP A 57 -5.61 -14.65 -6.02
C TRP A 57 -6.09 -13.21 -6.21
N ALA A 58 -6.13 -12.39 -5.15
CA ALA A 58 -6.50 -10.98 -5.28
C ALA A 58 -5.50 -10.19 -6.12
N TYR A 59 -4.19 -10.45 -5.94
CA TYR A 59 -3.15 -9.86 -6.79
C TYR A 59 -3.20 -10.40 -8.22
N THR A 60 -3.45 -11.69 -8.43
CA THR A 60 -3.64 -12.26 -9.78
C THR A 60 -4.81 -11.60 -10.52
N VAL A 61 -5.96 -11.47 -9.86
CA VAL A 61 -7.14 -10.76 -10.40
C VAL A 61 -6.82 -9.30 -10.70
N GLY A 62 -6.18 -8.59 -9.76
CA GLY A 62 -5.78 -7.20 -9.95
C GLY A 62 -4.80 -6.99 -11.11
N ALA A 63 -3.83 -7.89 -11.27
CA ALA A 63 -2.88 -7.86 -12.36
C ALA A 63 -3.55 -8.14 -13.72
N ALA A 64 -4.47 -9.11 -13.78
CA ALA A 64 -5.25 -9.37 -14.99
C ALA A 64 -6.09 -8.15 -15.40
N ILE A 65 -6.72 -7.48 -14.44
CA ILE A 65 -7.45 -6.22 -14.68
C ILE A 65 -6.50 -5.15 -15.24
N ALA A 66 -5.31 -4.98 -14.65
CA ALA A 66 -4.31 -4.02 -15.13
C ALA A 66 -3.88 -4.30 -16.59
N ILE A 67 -3.64 -5.57 -16.93
CA ILE A 67 -3.31 -5.99 -18.30
C ILE A 67 -4.48 -5.68 -19.24
N LYS A 68 -5.71 -6.02 -18.85
CA LYS A 68 -6.91 -5.80 -19.66
C LYS A 68 -7.18 -4.31 -19.91
N LYS A 69 -6.85 -3.45 -18.95
CA LYS A 69 -6.92 -1.98 -19.06
C LYS A 69 -5.78 -1.39 -19.90
N GLY A 70 -4.78 -2.19 -20.30
CA GLY A 70 -3.62 -1.72 -21.04
C GLY A 70 -2.70 -0.82 -20.20
N CYS A 71 -2.64 -1.03 -18.89
CA CYS A 71 -1.79 -0.25 -18.00
C CYS A 71 -0.31 -0.44 -18.34
N THR A 72 0.36 0.61 -18.82
CA THR A 72 1.80 0.61 -19.13
C THR A 72 2.64 1.30 -18.05
N ARG A 73 2.02 2.17 -17.25
CA ARG A 73 2.66 2.86 -16.12
C ARG A 73 2.44 2.07 -14.83
N ALA A 74 3.49 2.00 -14.00
CA ALA A 74 3.44 1.31 -12.71
C ALA A 74 2.35 1.88 -11.77
N ALA A 75 2.16 3.19 -11.78
CA ALA A 75 1.13 3.87 -10.98
C ALA A 75 -0.30 3.45 -11.37
N ASP A 76 -0.57 3.34 -12.68
CA ASP A 76 -1.88 2.91 -13.19
C ASP A 76 -2.12 1.42 -12.90
N ALA A 77 -1.07 0.60 -13.02
CA ALA A 77 -1.12 -0.80 -12.63
C ALA A 77 -1.40 -0.98 -11.13
N ALA A 78 -0.78 -0.17 -10.26
CA ALA A 78 -1.02 -0.21 -8.82
C ALA A 78 -2.49 0.11 -8.46
N ALA A 79 -3.07 1.12 -9.11
CA ALA A 79 -4.49 1.44 -8.92
C ALA A 79 -5.41 0.28 -9.37
N ALA A 80 -5.13 -0.31 -10.54
CA ALA A 80 -5.89 -1.46 -11.04
C ALA A 80 -5.76 -2.71 -10.14
N ILE A 81 -4.57 -2.95 -9.58
CA ILE A 81 -4.37 -4.02 -8.59
C ILE A 81 -5.26 -3.79 -7.36
N GLY A 82 -5.44 -2.55 -6.93
CA GLY A 82 -6.36 -2.18 -5.85
C GLY A 82 -7.80 -2.62 -6.09
N GLU A 83 -8.25 -2.65 -7.34
CA GLU A 83 -9.59 -3.14 -7.71
C GLU A 83 -9.72 -4.65 -7.47
N GLY A 84 -8.67 -5.42 -7.80
CA GLY A 84 -8.59 -6.85 -7.46
C GLY A 84 -8.59 -7.09 -5.96
N LEU A 85 -7.81 -6.32 -5.20
CA LEU A 85 -7.81 -6.37 -3.73
C LEU A 85 -9.21 -6.04 -3.16
N GLN A 86 -9.91 -5.08 -3.76
CA GLN A 86 -11.25 -4.69 -3.32
C GLN A 86 -12.29 -5.77 -3.61
N ALA A 87 -12.17 -6.48 -4.74
CA ALA A 87 -13.04 -7.60 -5.08
C ALA A 87 -12.99 -8.71 -4.01
N PHE A 88 -11.84 -8.85 -3.34
CA PHE A 88 -11.62 -9.76 -2.22
C PHE A 88 -11.96 -9.16 -0.84
N CYS A 89 -12.65 -8.03 -0.75
CA CYS A 89 -13.21 -7.56 0.53
C CYS A 89 -14.60 -8.19 0.75
N ILE A 90 -14.84 -8.81 1.91
CA ILE A 90 -16.14 -9.44 2.20
C ILE A 90 -17.24 -8.38 2.28
N PRO A 91 -18.39 -8.54 1.60
CA PRO A 91 -19.51 -7.62 1.70
C PRO A 91 -19.92 -7.35 3.15
N GLY A 92 -20.10 -6.07 3.48
CA GLY A 92 -20.50 -5.64 4.83
C GLY A 92 -19.38 -5.67 5.88
N SER A 93 -18.17 -6.11 5.52
CA SER A 93 -17.01 -5.98 6.41
C SER A 93 -16.52 -4.53 6.47
N VAL A 94 -15.75 -4.21 7.52
CA VAL A 94 -15.06 -2.91 7.63
C VAL A 94 -14.17 -2.66 6.40
N ALA A 95 -13.53 -3.70 5.86
CA ALA A 95 -12.67 -3.59 4.69
C ALA A 95 -13.45 -3.19 3.42
N ASP A 96 -14.65 -3.74 3.24
CA ASP A 96 -15.54 -3.35 2.15
C ASP A 96 -16.06 -1.91 2.34
N HIS A 97 -16.58 -1.57 3.52
CA HIS A 97 -17.10 -0.23 3.79
C HIS A 97 -16.03 0.86 3.64
N ARG A 98 -14.81 0.60 4.12
CA ARG A 98 -13.68 1.54 4.04
C ARG A 98 -12.96 1.50 2.68
N LYS A 99 -13.40 0.64 1.76
CA LYS A 99 -12.81 0.45 0.44
C LYS A 99 -11.30 0.21 0.51
N VAL A 100 -10.90 -0.69 1.40
CA VAL A 100 -9.49 -0.91 1.76
C VAL A 100 -8.66 -1.35 0.57
N GLY A 101 -9.18 -2.21 -0.31
CA GLY A 101 -8.44 -2.64 -1.51
C GLY A 101 -8.14 -1.48 -2.46
N LEU A 102 -9.15 -0.66 -2.76
CA LEU A 102 -8.97 0.55 -3.55
C LEU A 102 -8.01 1.54 -2.87
N GLY A 103 -8.12 1.68 -1.55
CA GLY A 103 -7.20 2.49 -0.75
C GLY A 103 -5.75 2.06 -0.89
N HIS A 104 -5.46 0.76 -0.86
CA HIS A 104 -4.10 0.23 -1.05
C HIS A 104 -3.59 0.48 -2.47
N GLY A 105 -4.41 0.24 -3.49
CA GLY A 105 -4.02 0.52 -4.88
C GLY A 105 -3.74 2.00 -5.12
N ASN A 106 -4.58 2.88 -4.58
CA ASN A 106 -4.42 4.33 -4.68
C ASN A 106 -3.19 4.82 -3.90
N LEU A 107 -2.88 4.24 -2.74
CA LEU A 107 -1.64 4.52 -2.02
C LEU A 107 -0.42 4.13 -2.88
N GLY A 108 -0.42 2.92 -3.44
CA GLY A 108 0.64 2.47 -4.35
C GLY A 108 0.81 3.40 -5.56
N LYS A 109 -0.31 3.82 -6.16
CA LYS A 109 -0.33 4.82 -7.25
C LYS A 109 0.34 6.12 -6.81
N MET A 110 -0.12 6.73 -5.72
CA MET A 110 0.42 7.99 -5.23
C MET A 110 1.92 7.89 -4.94
N LEU A 111 2.38 6.81 -4.32
CA LEU A 111 3.80 6.59 -4.04
C LEU A 111 4.66 6.49 -5.31
N LEU A 112 4.09 6.06 -6.44
CA LEU A 112 4.79 5.91 -7.72
C LEU A 112 4.62 7.11 -8.67
N GLU A 113 3.74 8.07 -8.35
CA GLU A 113 3.53 9.27 -9.16
C GLU A 113 4.50 10.39 -8.79
N GLU A 114 5.21 10.96 -9.78
CA GLU A 114 6.16 12.06 -9.57
C GLU A 114 5.51 13.33 -9.00
N GLU A 115 4.22 13.55 -9.24
CA GLU A 115 3.45 14.66 -8.66
C GLU A 115 3.28 14.54 -7.15
N THR A 116 3.37 13.32 -6.60
CA THR A 116 3.38 13.13 -5.15
C THR A 116 4.78 13.43 -4.64
N GLU A 117 4.94 14.51 -3.89
CA GLU A 117 6.27 14.92 -3.37
C GLU A 117 6.49 14.53 -1.91
N CYS A 118 5.42 14.18 -1.18
CA CYS A 118 5.48 13.90 0.25
C CYS A 118 4.64 12.68 0.64
N PHE A 119 5.23 11.77 1.41
CA PHE A 119 4.55 10.68 2.09
C PHE A 119 4.53 10.95 3.59
N CYS A 120 3.34 11.16 4.15
CA CYS A 120 3.15 11.39 5.58
C CYS A 120 2.43 10.20 6.20
N PHE A 121 3.08 9.55 7.17
CA PHE A 121 2.53 8.43 7.90
C PHE A 121 2.18 8.85 9.33
N LEU A 122 0.93 8.61 9.74
CA LEU A 122 0.47 8.84 11.10
C LEU A 122 0.57 7.53 11.90
N ALA A 123 1.43 7.51 12.89
CA ALA A 123 1.69 6.39 13.76
C ALA A 123 1.16 6.67 15.18
N GLY A 124 0.93 5.60 15.96
CA GLY A 124 0.59 5.73 17.39
C GLY A 124 1.82 5.99 18.27
N HIS A 125 1.57 6.22 19.57
CA HIS A 125 2.57 6.67 20.53
C HIS A 125 3.85 5.81 20.58
N GLU A 126 3.74 4.49 20.39
CA GLU A 126 4.87 3.54 20.50
C GLU A 126 5.03 2.66 19.24
N SER A 127 4.70 3.19 18.07
CA SER A 127 4.59 2.40 16.85
C SER A 127 5.89 2.31 16.03
N PHE A 128 6.97 1.75 16.61
CA PHE A 128 8.26 1.56 15.93
C PHE A 128 8.14 0.74 14.65
N ALA A 129 7.55 -0.46 14.73
CA ALA A 129 7.45 -1.35 13.57
C ALA A 129 6.63 -0.72 12.42
N ALA A 130 5.61 0.08 12.75
CA ALA A 130 4.81 0.78 11.75
C ALA A 130 5.61 1.91 11.08
N ALA A 131 6.38 2.67 11.85
CA ALA A 131 7.28 3.69 11.33
C ALA A 131 8.34 3.09 10.39
N GLU A 132 9.01 2.02 10.81
CA GLU A 132 10.00 1.31 10.00
C GLU A 132 9.38 0.74 8.71
N GLY A 133 8.17 0.17 8.80
CA GLY A 133 7.44 -0.28 7.62
C GLY A 133 7.10 0.85 6.64
N ALA A 134 6.68 2.01 7.16
CA ALA A 134 6.39 3.19 6.36
C ALA A 134 7.64 3.75 5.66
N ILE A 135 8.77 3.84 6.38
CA ILE A 135 10.07 4.22 5.80
C ILE A 135 10.43 3.26 4.66
N GLY A 136 10.39 1.94 4.93
CA GLY A 136 10.73 0.93 3.94
C GLY A 136 9.87 1.00 2.67
N ILE A 137 8.56 1.25 2.79
CA ILE A 137 7.69 1.43 1.62
C ILE A 137 8.13 2.65 0.78
N ALA A 138 8.40 3.79 1.43
CA ALA A 138 8.85 4.99 0.75
C ALA A 138 10.22 4.80 0.07
N GLU A 139 11.16 4.12 0.73
CA GLU A 139 12.47 3.79 0.15
C GLU A 139 12.35 2.90 -1.09
N LYS A 140 11.49 1.88 -1.05
CA LYS A 140 11.26 1.02 -2.23
C LYS A 140 10.66 1.81 -3.39
N ALA A 141 9.70 2.71 -3.11
CA ALA A 141 9.16 3.60 -4.13
C ALA A 141 10.26 4.52 -4.71
N ASN A 142 11.10 5.11 -3.85
CA ASN A 142 12.18 5.99 -4.26
C ASN A 142 13.23 5.34 -5.17
N LYS A 143 13.34 4.00 -5.20
CA LYS A 143 14.24 3.30 -6.14
C LYS A 143 13.89 3.50 -7.62
N VAL A 144 12.63 3.80 -7.91
CA VAL A 144 12.13 3.94 -9.29
C VAL A 144 11.64 5.36 -9.62
N ARG A 145 11.78 6.30 -8.67
CA ARG A 145 11.39 7.69 -8.82
C ARG A 145 12.55 8.55 -9.28
N GLN A 146 12.25 9.64 -9.97
CA GLN A 146 13.23 10.68 -10.30
C GLN A 146 13.49 11.59 -9.11
N LYS A 147 12.43 11.99 -8.41
CA LYS A 147 12.51 12.76 -7.16
C LYS A 147 12.08 11.90 -5.98
N PRO A 148 12.98 11.65 -5.01
CA PRO A 148 12.63 10.95 -3.79
C PRO A 148 11.50 11.65 -3.03
N LEU A 149 10.58 10.86 -2.49
CA LEU A 149 9.52 11.33 -1.60
C LEU A 149 10.12 11.92 -0.32
N ARG A 150 9.62 13.09 0.09
CA ARG A 150 9.80 13.56 1.46
C ARG A 150 8.98 12.68 2.40
N VAL A 151 9.62 12.05 3.37
CA VAL A 151 8.94 11.18 4.35
C VAL A 151 8.71 11.95 5.65
N ILE A 152 7.48 11.93 6.16
CA ILE A 152 7.10 12.52 7.44
C ILE A 152 6.46 11.43 8.28
N LEU A 153 6.95 11.25 9.52
CA LEU A 153 6.35 10.35 10.50
C LEU A 153 5.77 11.20 11.62
N ASN A 154 4.45 11.15 11.79
CA ASN A 154 3.71 11.94 12.76
C ASN A 154 3.06 11.05 13.83
N GLY A 155 2.76 11.60 15.01
CA GLY A 155 2.03 10.91 16.09
C GLY A 155 2.86 10.01 17.00
N LEU A 156 4.17 9.94 16.79
CA LEU A 156 5.11 9.18 17.61
C LEU A 156 5.31 9.83 18.99
N GLY A 157 5.49 9.01 20.03
CA GLY A 157 5.94 9.46 21.34
C GLY A 157 7.36 10.05 21.26
N LYS A 158 7.70 10.94 22.19
CA LYS A 158 8.95 11.73 22.14
C LYS A 158 10.20 10.87 22.02
N ASP A 159 10.30 9.85 22.86
CA ASP A 159 11.46 8.95 22.90
C ASP A 159 11.55 8.11 21.62
N ALA A 160 10.41 7.55 21.17
CA ALA A 160 10.35 6.77 19.94
C ALA A 160 10.74 7.59 18.72
N ALA A 161 10.18 8.80 18.59
CA ALA A 161 10.51 9.73 17.53
C ALA A 161 11.99 10.11 17.53
N GLN A 162 12.59 10.38 18.69
CA GLN A 162 14.00 10.71 18.79
C GLN A 162 14.90 9.54 18.37
N ILE A 163 14.58 8.32 18.81
CA ILE A 163 15.34 7.10 18.48
C ILE A 163 15.24 6.81 16.98
N ILE A 164 14.03 6.75 16.42
CA ILE A 164 13.81 6.51 14.98
C ILE A 164 14.53 7.57 14.16
N SER A 165 14.44 8.84 14.58
CA SER A 165 15.11 9.92 13.86
C SER A 165 16.62 9.80 13.87
N ARG A 166 17.20 9.42 15.02
CA ARG A 166 18.65 9.22 15.14
C ARG A 166 19.15 8.03 14.33
N ILE A 167 18.42 6.92 14.33
CA ILE A 167 18.82 5.68 13.62
C ILE A 167 18.75 5.91 12.11
N ASN A 168 17.62 6.43 11.61
CA ASN A 168 17.35 6.54 10.18
C ASN A 168 17.76 7.90 9.57
N GLY A 169 18.33 8.80 10.38
CA GLY A 169 18.81 10.11 9.91
C GLY A 169 17.71 11.15 9.66
N PHE A 170 16.53 11.02 10.26
CA PHE A 170 15.47 12.04 10.12
C PHE A 170 15.78 13.30 10.94
N THR A 171 15.05 14.37 10.62
CA THR A 171 14.92 15.52 11.50
C THR A 171 13.87 15.22 12.57
N PHE A 172 14.27 15.22 13.83
CA PHE A 172 13.36 15.12 14.96
C PHE A 172 12.71 16.48 15.20
N VAL A 173 11.38 16.51 15.26
CA VAL A 173 10.58 17.71 15.51
C VAL A 173 9.67 17.43 16.70
N GLU A 174 9.83 18.21 17.77
CA GLU A 174 8.91 18.21 18.90
C GLU A 174 7.91 19.36 18.73
N THR A 175 6.63 19.04 18.84
CA THR A 175 5.55 20.03 18.70
C THR A 175 4.70 20.11 19.96
N GLN A 176 4.21 21.30 20.27
CA GLN A 176 3.25 21.57 21.33
C GLN A 176 2.02 22.27 20.75
N TYR A 177 0.83 21.71 21.01
CA TYR A 177 -0.43 22.30 20.58
C TYR A 177 -0.95 23.30 21.61
N ASP A 178 -1.15 24.55 21.19
CA ASP A 178 -1.87 25.57 21.94
C ASP A 178 -3.38 25.42 21.69
N TYR A 179 -4.08 24.88 22.67
CA TYR A 179 -5.53 24.66 22.61
C TYR A 179 -6.34 25.95 22.58
N LYS A 180 -5.84 27.03 23.20
CA LYS A 180 -6.57 28.31 23.23
C LYS A 180 -6.48 29.00 21.88
N ALA A 181 -5.32 28.95 21.24
CA ALA A 181 -5.08 29.54 19.93
C ALA A 181 -5.41 28.59 18.76
N ALA A 182 -5.73 27.31 19.03
CA ALA A 182 -5.86 26.24 18.04
C ALA A 182 -4.64 26.15 17.09
N LYS A 183 -3.43 26.25 17.66
CA LYS A 183 -2.18 26.37 16.89
C LYS A 183 -1.15 25.32 17.32
N LEU A 184 -0.56 24.61 16.35
CA LEU A 184 0.58 23.73 16.58
C LEU A 184 1.89 24.52 16.48
N ASN A 185 2.72 24.48 17.52
CA ASN A 185 4.02 25.16 17.56
C ASN A 185 5.15 24.14 17.61
N VAL A 186 6.22 24.38 16.85
CA VAL A 186 7.48 23.62 16.99
C VAL A 186 8.23 24.17 18.20
N VAL A 187 8.54 23.31 19.17
CA VAL A 187 9.27 23.69 20.40
C VAL A 187 10.71 23.20 20.40
N TYR A 188 11.03 22.20 19.57
CA TYR A 188 12.39 21.71 19.38
C TYR A 188 12.54 21.07 18.01
N GLU A 189 13.70 21.28 17.39
CA GLU A 189 14.06 20.68 16.10
C GLU A 189 15.53 20.27 16.11
N LYS A 190 15.82 19.05 15.63
CA LYS A 190 17.18 18.55 15.49
C LYS A 190 17.32 17.62 14.28
N ALA A 191 18.12 18.04 13.30
CA ALA A 191 18.55 17.20 12.20
C ALA A 191 19.65 16.23 12.67
N TYR A 192 19.45 14.93 12.42
CA TYR A 192 20.48 13.90 12.68
C TYR A 192 21.32 13.54 11.45
N SER A 193 20.89 13.98 10.26
CA SER A 193 21.57 13.79 8.98
C SER A 193 21.07 14.83 7.97
N ASP A 194 21.78 15.00 6.86
CA ASP A 194 21.38 15.78 5.67
C ASP A 194 20.59 14.93 4.65
N GLY A 195 20.38 13.65 4.94
CA GLY A 195 19.54 12.70 4.20
C GLY A 195 19.32 11.38 4.98
N LEU A 196 18.47 10.49 4.47
CA LEU A 196 18.26 9.15 5.06
C LEU A 196 19.59 8.36 5.10
N ARG A 197 19.83 7.63 6.20
CA ARG A 197 21.01 6.78 6.42
C ARG A 197 20.73 5.31 6.18
#